data_AF-A0A8B6XLC6-F1
#
_entry.id   AF-A0A8B6XLC6-F1
#
_cell.length_a   1.000
_cell.length_b   1.000
_cell.length_c   1.000
_cell.angle_alpha   90.00
_cell.angle_beta   90.00
_cell.angle_gamma   90.00
#
_symmetry.space_group_name_H-M   'P 1'
#
loop_
_entity.id
_entity.type
_entity.pdbx_description
1 polymer ?
#
loop_
_entity_poly.entity_id
_entity_poly.type
_entity_poly.pdbx_seq_one_letter_code
_entity_poly.pdbx_strand_id
1 'polypeptide(L)'
;MRILFSDEKIFDIDGIYNSQNDRICASNHVEADSIGGIKQRRKFPKRVMVWLGVCSKGVSPLVIFEKGTVNHERYIEEVLSVAKKYGNKVFGENWIFQQDGARAHTHRLTQQWCQDNFPDFFPKERWPPNSQDLNPLDFSI
;
A
#
# COMPACT_ATOMS: atom_id res chain seq x y z
N MET A 1 8.41 0.39 -19.23
CA MET A 1 7.70 1.38 -18.39
C MET A 1 8.59 1.75 -17.20
N ARG A 2 8.88 3.05 -16.99
CA ARG A 2 9.78 3.54 -15.91
C ARG A 2 8.96 4.23 -14.82
N ILE A 3 7.98 3.50 -14.29
CA ILE A 3 7.10 3.99 -13.23
C ILE A 3 7.41 3.18 -11.97
N LEU A 4 7.59 3.89 -10.85
CA LEU A 4 7.60 3.30 -9.51
C LEU A 4 6.20 3.49 -8.93
N PHE A 5 5.41 2.42 -8.92
CA PHE A 5 4.13 2.39 -8.23
C PHE A 5 4.37 2.21 -6.74
N SER A 6 3.51 2.76 -5.92
CA SER A 6 3.63 2.66 -4.48
C SER A 6 2.28 2.60 -3.80
N ASP A 7 2.25 1.96 -2.63
CA ASP A 7 1.05 1.80 -1.82
C ASP A 7 1.41 1.47 -0.36
N GLU A 8 0.45 1.70 0.54
CA GLU A 8 0.49 1.31 1.94
C GLU A 8 -0.51 0.19 2.25
N LYS A 9 0.01 -0.93 2.78
CA LYS A 9 -0.82 -2.06 3.20
C LYS A 9 -0.78 -2.24 4.71
N ILE A 10 -1.95 -2.46 5.30
CA ILE A 10 -2.07 -2.81 6.72
C ILE A 10 -2.10 -4.33 6.84
N PHE A 11 -1.21 -4.87 7.66
CA PHE A 11 -1.19 -6.27 8.07
C PHE A 11 -1.60 -6.38 9.53
N ASP A 12 -2.57 -7.23 9.83
CA ASP A 12 -3.00 -7.50 11.20
C ASP A 12 -2.65 -8.93 11.64
N ILE A 13 -2.62 -9.15 12.96
CA ILE A 13 -2.26 -10.44 13.56
C ILE A 13 -3.32 -11.53 13.36
N ASP A 14 -4.56 -11.14 13.06
CA ASP A 14 -5.65 -12.10 12.86
C ASP A 14 -5.62 -12.66 11.41
N GLY A 15 -4.85 -12.04 10.52
CA GLY A 15 -4.64 -12.47 9.14
C GLY A 15 -5.82 -12.13 8.23
N ILE A 16 -5.70 -12.52 6.96
CA ILE A 16 -6.77 -12.32 5.98
C ILE A 16 -7.66 -13.57 5.98
N TYR A 17 -8.90 -13.41 6.40
CA TYR A 17 -9.95 -14.42 6.17
C TYR A 17 -10.88 -13.93 5.07
N ASN A 18 -10.95 -14.68 3.98
CA ASN A 18 -11.82 -14.40 2.86
C ASN A 18 -12.89 -15.50 2.76
N SER A 19 -14.11 -15.19 3.18
CA SER A 19 -15.24 -16.16 3.15
C SER A 19 -15.59 -16.67 1.74
N GLN A 20 -15.11 -16.02 0.68
CA GLN A 20 -15.29 -16.52 -0.69
C GLN A 20 -14.31 -17.64 -1.03
N ASN A 21 -13.11 -17.63 -0.44
CA ASN A 21 -12.04 -18.61 -0.67
C ASN A 21 -12.01 -19.68 0.44
N ASP A 22 -12.24 -19.28 1.69
CA ASP A 22 -12.22 -20.13 2.87
C ASP A 22 -13.62 -20.71 3.12
N ARG A 23 -13.98 -21.71 2.31
CA ARG A 23 -15.29 -22.37 2.39
C ARG A 23 -15.24 -23.62 3.25
N ILE A 24 -16.30 -23.81 4.03
CA ILE A 24 -16.54 -25.01 4.80
C ILE A 24 -17.72 -25.74 4.17
N CYS A 25 -17.53 -27.02 3.88
CA CYS A 25 -18.60 -27.90 3.40
C CYS A 25 -19.18 -28.64 4.61
N ALA A 26 -20.46 -28.41 4.89
CA ALA A 26 -21.18 -29.03 6.00
C ALA A 26 -22.64 -29.24 5.61
N SER A 27 -23.28 -30.22 6.23
CA SER A 27 -24.66 -30.62 5.94
C SER A 27 -25.68 -29.66 6.55
N ASN A 28 -25.30 -28.97 7.63
CA ASN A 28 -26.12 -27.99 8.34
C ASN A 28 -25.22 -26.97 9.08
N HIS A 29 -25.85 -25.91 9.61
CA HIS A 29 -25.13 -24.83 10.30
C HIS A 29 -24.44 -25.29 11.61
N VAL A 30 -25.02 -26.23 12.35
CA VAL A 30 -24.44 -26.73 13.61
C VAL A 30 -23.12 -27.45 13.34
N GLU A 31 -23.11 -28.30 12.31
CA GLU A 31 -21.90 -28.97 11.84
C GLU A 31 -20.89 -27.95 11.33
N ALA A 32 -21.32 -26.99 10.50
CA ALA A 32 -20.46 -25.92 10.00
C ALA A 32 -19.78 -25.15 11.15
N ASP A 33 -20.53 -24.76 12.16
CA ASP A 33 -20.04 -24.04 13.33
C ASP A 33 -19.02 -24.88 14.11
N SER A 34 -19.29 -26.18 14.29
CA SER A 34 -18.39 -27.10 15.00
C SER A 34 -17.06 -27.33 14.27
N ILE A 35 -17.05 -27.29 12.93
CA ILE A 35 -15.84 -27.47 12.12
C ILE A 35 -15.18 -26.13 11.72
N GLY A 36 -15.56 -25.04 12.41
CA GLY A 36 -14.89 -23.76 12.32
C GLY A 36 -15.51 -22.75 11.36
N GLY A 37 -16.83 -22.84 11.12
CA GLY A 37 -17.65 -21.89 10.35
C GLY A 37 -17.71 -20.51 10.99
N ILE A 38 -17.60 -20.45 12.32
CA ILE A 38 -17.49 -19.21 13.07
C ILE A 38 -16.01 -18.83 13.20
N LYS A 39 -15.64 -17.72 12.57
CA LYS A 39 -14.30 -17.11 12.74
C LYS A 39 -14.39 -15.93 13.70
N GLN A 40 -13.77 -16.07 14.87
CA GLN A 40 -13.65 -14.96 15.81
C GLN A 40 -12.58 -13.98 15.32
N ARG A 41 -12.91 -12.69 15.35
CA ARG A 41 -11.96 -11.60 15.10
C ARG A 41 -11.83 -10.76 16.36
N ARG A 42 -10.61 -10.32 16.67
CA ARG A 42 -10.39 -9.45 17.82
C ARG A 42 -10.91 -8.06 17.48
N LYS A 43 -11.52 -7.40 18.47
CA LYS A 43 -11.83 -5.97 18.33
C LYS A 43 -10.52 -5.20 18.49
N PHE A 44 -10.08 -4.51 17.43
CA PHE A 44 -8.80 -3.79 17.34
C PHE A 44 -7.55 -4.67 17.44
N PRO A 45 -7.32 -5.57 16.46
CA PRO A 45 -6.11 -6.38 16.44
C PRO A 45 -4.87 -5.47 16.32
N LYS A 46 -3.74 -5.97 16.83
CA LYS A 46 -2.45 -5.34 16.54
C LYS A 46 -2.22 -5.38 15.04
N ARG A 47 -1.83 -4.24 14.49
CA ARG A 47 -1.60 -4.04 13.06
C ARG A 47 -0.31 -3.29 12.82
N VAL A 48 0.32 -3.59 11.70
CA VAL A 48 1.48 -2.89 11.18
C VAL A 48 1.14 -2.35 9.80
N MET A 49 1.46 -1.09 9.55
CA MET A 49 1.34 -0.50 8.22
C MET A 49 2.71 -0.60 7.55
N VAL A 50 2.72 -1.01 6.29
CA VAL A 50 3.93 -1.18 5.52
C VAL A 50 3.74 -0.46 4.20
N TRP A 51 4.67 0.42 3.87
CA TRP A 51 4.77 0.99 2.53
C TRP A 51 5.72 0.16 1.67
N LEU A 52 5.37 0.02 0.40
CA LEU A 52 6.19 -0.63 -0.60
C LEU A 52 6.12 0.09 -1.95
N GLY A 53 7.25 0.15 -2.66
CA GLY A 53 7.32 0.52 -4.06
C GLY A 53 7.60 -0.67 -4.97
N VAL A 54 6.93 -0.76 -6.12
CA VAL A 54 7.17 -1.80 -7.14
C VAL A 54 7.34 -1.18 -8.52
N CYS A 55 8.20 -1.81 -9.32
CA CYS A 55 8.39 -1.45 -10.71
C CYS A 55 8.80 -2.68 -11.54
N SER A 56 8.91 -2.51 -12.86
CA SER A 56 9.30 -3.59 -13.78
C SER A 56 10.67 -4.23 -13.50
N LYS A 57 11.52 -3.59 -12.68
CA LYS A 57 12.86 -4.07 -12.33
C LYS A 57 12.96 -4.67 -10.92
N GLY A 58 11.86 -4.67 -10.16
CA GLY A 58 11.81 -5.24 -8.82
C GLY A 58 11.13 -4.36 -7.79
N VAL A 59 11.38 -4.70 -6.53
CA VAL A 59 10.67 -4.20 -5.35
C VAL A 59 11.61 -3.34 -4.49
N SER A 60 11.11 -2.22 -3.97
CA SER A 60 11.87 -1.33 -3.09
C SER A 60 12.13 -1.97 -1.72
N PRO A 61 13.05 -1.42 -0.92
CA PRO A 61 13.04 -1.66 0.52
C PRO A 61 11.66 -1.32 1.11
N LEU A 62 11.23 -2.11 2.09
CA LEU A 62 9.99 -1.86 2.83
C LEU A 62 10.20 -0.74 3.85
N VAL A 63 9.17 0.10 4.02
CA VAL A 63 9.10 1.05 5.12
C VAL A 63 8.02 0.56 6.07
N ILE A 64 8.41 0.24 7.31
CA ILE A 64 7.51 -0.33 8.32
C ILE A 64 7.17 0.77 9.33
N PHE A 65 5.89 1.12 9.42
CA PHE A 65 5.43 2.10 10.40
C PHE A 65 5.04 1.38 11.69
N GLU A 66 5.85 1.52 12.74
CA GLU A 66 5.63 0.80 14.00
C GLU A 66 4.41 1.31 14.79
N LYS A 67 4.10 2.61 14.73
CA LYS A 67 2.98 3.22 15.46
C LYS A 67 2.37 4.41 14.73
N GLY A 68 1.08 4.64 14.96
CA GLY A 68 0.35 5.83 14.54
C GLY A 68 -0.12 5.83 13.09
N THR A 69 -0.89 6.86 12.74
CA THR A 69 -1.30 7.14 11.36
C THR A 69 -0.16 7.78 10.59
N VAL A 70 -0.01 7.46 9.31
CA VAL A 70 0.93 8.15 8.41
C VAL A 70 0.31 9.50 8.01
N ASN A 71 0.88 10.58 8.54
CA ASN A 71 0.57 11.94 8.11
C ASN A 71 1.53 12.37 6.99
N HIS A 72 1.34 13.58 6.45
CA HIS A 72 2.16 14.08 5.36
C HIS A 72 3.64 14.26 5.73
N GLU A 73 3.95 14.69 6.97
CA GLU A 73 5.33 14.89 7.43
C GLU A 73 6.09 13.56 7.47
N ARG A 74 5.50 12.56 8.14
CA ARG A 74 6.06 11.21 8.21
C ARG A 74 6.19 10.58 6.84
N TYR A 75 5.22 10.80 5.96
CA TYR A 75 5.28 10.31 4.59
C TYR A 75 6.48 10.90 3.83
N ILE A 76 6.69 12.23 3.92
CA ILE A 76 7.84 12.88 3.29
C ILE A 76 9.17 12.34 3.85
N GLU A 77 9.28 12.22 5.18
CA GLU A 77 10.52 11.83 5.86
C GLU A 77 10.85 10.34 5.67
N GLU A 78 9.89 9.47 5.98
CA GLU A 78 10.10 8.02 6.06
C GLU A 78 9.93 7.32 4.70
N VAL A 79 9.06 7.82 3.81
CA VAL A 79 8.74 7.15 2.53
C VAL A 79 9.44 7.79 1.35
N LEU A 80 9.23 9.08 1.11
CA LEU A 80 9.65 9.70 -0.15
C LEU A 80 11.17 9.69 -0.35
N SER A 81 11.93 9.75 0.74
CA SER A 81 13.38 9.61 0.74
C SER A 81 13.83 8.22 0.24
N VAL A 82 13.14 7.16 0.69
CA VAL A 82 13.37 5.77 0.26
C VAL A 82 12.98 5.57 -1.21
N ALA A 83 11.81 6.08 -1.60
CA ALA A 83 11.32 6.03 -2.98
C ALA A 83 12.30 6.72 -3.95
N LYS A 84 12.79 7.92 -3.61
CA LYS A 84 13.77 8.67 -4.43
C LYS A 84 15.06 7.89 -4.61
N LYS A 85 15.62 7.40 -3.52
CA LYS A 85 16.88 6.62 -3.53
C LYS A 85 16.74 5.37 -4.40
N TYR A 86 15.62 4.65 -4.25
CA TYR A 86 15.37 3.43 -5.01
C TYR A 86 15.11 3.72 -6.50
N GLY A 87 14.24 4.68 -6.82
CA GLY A 87 13.95 5.08 -8.19
C GLY A 87 15.20 5.52 -8.95
N ASN A 88 16.01 6.38 -8.34
CA ASN A 88 17.28 6.83 -8.94
C ASN A 88 18.27 5.68 -9.15
N LYS A 89 18.37 4.74 -8.19
CA LYS A 89 19.23 3.55 -8.33
C LYS A 89 18.79 2.67 -9.51
N VAL A 90 17.48 2.53 -9.73
CA VAL A 90 16.91 1.57 -10.68
C VAL A 90 16.74 2.14 -12.09
N PHE A 91 16.43 3.43 -12.19
CA PHE A 91 16.08 4.10 -13.45
C PHE A 91 16.98 5.29 -13.81
N GLY A 92 17.91 5.70 -12.93
CA GLY A 92 18.67 6.92 -13.11
C GLY A 92 17.78 8.15 -12.97
N GLU A 93 17.90 9.10 -13.90
CA GLU A 93 17.23 10.41 -13.82
C GLU A 93 15.93 10.49 -14.62
N ASN A 94 15.41 9.36 -15.15
CA ASN A 94 14.21 9.38 -15.98
C ASN A 94 13.24 8.27 -15.55
N TRP A 95 12.33 8.64 -14.66
CA TRP A 95 11.26 7.80 -14.13
C TRP A 95 10.15 8.65 -13.51
N ILE A 96 8.98 8.04 -13.33
CA ILE A 96 7.79 8.67 -12.75
C ILE A 96 7.45 7.99 -11.43
N PHE A 97 7.23 8.77 -10.39
CA PHE A 97 6.65 8.27 -9.14
C PHE A 97 5.12 8.26 -9.19
N GLN A 98 4.50 7.13 -8.83
CA GLN A 98 3.04 7.00 -8.70
C GLN A 98 2.67 6.67 -7.26
N GLN A 99 1.62 7.33 -6.78
CA GLN A 99 0.99 7.17 -5.47
C GLN A 99 -0.53 7.39 -5.63
N ASP A 100 -1.32 6.90 -4.69
CA ASP A 100 -2.78 7.06 -4.71
C ASP A 100 -3.24 8.46 -4.23
N GLY A 101 -4.55 8.65 -4.11
CA GLY A 101 -5.18 9.89 -3.67
C GLY A 101 -5.27 10.10 -2.15
N ALA A 102 -4.49 9.40 -1.31
CA ALA A 102 -4.58 9.53 0.14
C ALA A 102 -4.30 10.96 0.64
N ARG A 103 -4.81 11.30 1.84
CA ARG A 103 -4.68 12.64 2.42
C ARG A 103 -3.23 13.09 2.60
N ALA A 104 -2.33 12.18 2.97
CA ALA A 104 -0.90 12.48 3.10
C ALA A 104 -0.27 12.80 1.74
N HIS A 105 -0.68 12.10 0.68
CA HIS A 105 -0.14 12.23 -0.67
C HIS A 105 -0.60 13.54 -1.33
N THR A 106 -1.87 13.89 -1.15
CA THR A 106 -2.51 15.08 -1.73
C THR A 106 -2.21 16.37 -0.97
N HIS A 107 -1.54 16.28 0.19
CA HIS A 107 -1.15 17.45 0.98
C HIS A 107 -0.18 18.35 0.20
N ARG A 108 -0.33 19.68 0.34
CA ARG A 108 0.44 20.67 -0.42
C ARG A 108 1.95 20.48 -0.28
N LEU A 109 2.43 20.21 0.94
CA LEU A 109 3.86 20.01 1.20
C LEU A 109 4.39 18.72 0.55
N THR A 110 3.59 17.66 0.51
CA THR A 110 3.96 16.40 -0.14
C THR A 110 4.07 16.58 -1.65
N GLN A 111 3.05 17.21 -2.25
CA GLN A 111 3.05 17.49 -3.69
C GLN A 111 4.23 18.39 -4.10
N GLN A 112 4.51 19.44 -3.32
CA GLN A 112 5.67 20.31 -3.55
C GLN A 112 6.98 19.54 -3.44
N TRP A 113 7.14 18.73 -2.39
CA TRP A 113 8.34 17.91 -2.22
C TRP A 113 8.54 16.98 -3.41
N CYS A 114 7.48 16.29 -3.89
CA CYS A 114 7.55 15.42 -5.06
C CYS A 114 8.01 16.18 -6.31
N GLN A 115 7.43 17.36 -6.55
CA GLN A 115 7.79 18.21 -7.69
C GLN A 115 9.26 18.65 -7.65
N ASP A 116 9.78 18.95 -6.47
CA ASP A 116 11.16 19.44 -6.32
C ASP A 116 12.21 18.32 -6.33
N ASN A 117 11.81 17.07 -6.07
CA ASN A 117 12.74 15.98 -5.76
C ASN A 117 12.69 14.78 -6.70
N PHE A 118 11.57 14.53 -7.38
CA PHE A 118 11.46 13.45 -8.37
C PHE A 118 11.68 13.99 -9.78
N PRO A 119 12.20 13.16 -10.72
CA PRO A 119 12.27 13.59 -12.12
C PRO A 119 10.90 13.89 -12.72
N ASP A 120 9.89 13.08 -12.36
CA ASP A 120 8.49 13.30 -12.66
C ASP A 120 7.64 12.51 -11.65
N PHE A 121 6.38 12.91 -11.46
CA PHE A 121 5.44 12.21 -10.60
C PHE A 121 4.00 12.43 -11.07
N PHE A 122 3.09 11.57 -10.64
CA PHE A 122 1.66 11.82 -10.85
C PHE A 122 1.13 12.79 -9.80
N PRO A 123 0.74 14.03 -10.18
CA PRO A 123 0.11 14.94 -9.26
C PRO A 123 -1.27 14.43 -8.86
N LYS A 124 -1.80 14.96 -7.75
CA LYS A 124 -3.07 14.51 -7.17
C LYS A 124 -4.26 14.51 -8.14
N GLU A 125 -4.26 15.35 -9.17
CA GLU A 125 -5.31 15.43 -10.19
C GLU A 125 -5.23 14.33 -11.24
N ARG A 126 -4.07 13.67 -11.38
CA ARG A 126 -3.79 12.74 -12.48
C ARG A 126 -4.22 11.32 -12.16
N TRP A 127 -4.13 10.90 -10.91
CA TRP A 127 -4.57 9.56 -10.50
C TRP A 127 -6.07 9.55 -10.20
N PRO A 128 -6.87 8.75 -10.92
CA PRO A 128 -8.31 8.72 -10.68
C PRO A 128 -8.64 8.13 -9.30
N PRO A 129 -9.66 8.68 -8.61
CA PRO A 129 -10.08 8.15 -7.32
C PRO A 129 -10.61 6.72 -7.46
N ASN A 130 -10.42 5.91 -6.40
CA ASN A 130 -10.90 4.52 -6.31
C ASN A 130 -10.44 3.59 -7.45
N SER A 131 -9.27 3.86 -8.05
CA SER A 131 -8.74 3.09 -9.18
C SER A 131 -7.63 2.12 -8.75
N GLN A 132 -7.97 1.25 -7.79
CA GLN A 132 -7.07 0.21 -7.27
C GLN A 132 -6.70 -0.81 -8.36
N ASP A 133 -7.59 -1.04 -9.32
CA ASP A 133 -7.37 -1.88 -10.50
C ASP A 133 -6.23 -1.38 -11.41
N LEU A 134 -5.84 -0.12 -11.29
CA LEU A 134 -4.72 0.46 -12.05
C LEU A 134 -3.37 0.36 -11.33
N ASN A 135 -3.36 -0.02 -10.04
CA ASN A 135 -2.15 -0.11 -9.23
C ASN A 135 -1.69 -1.58 -9.06
N PRO A 136 -0.52 -1.98 -9.59
CA PRO A 136 -0.05 -3.36 -9.50
C PRO A 136 0.09 -3.89 -8.07
N LEU A 137 0.26 -3.02 -7.07
CA LEU A 137 0.32 -3.42 -5.66
C LEU A 137 -1.04 -3.85 -5.10
N ASP A 138 -2.14 -3.39 -5.69
CA ASP A 138 -3.49 -3.69 -5.24
C ASP A 138 -4.11 -4.87 -5.99
N PHE A 139 -3.88 -4.98 -7.30
CA PHE A 139 -4.57 -5.97 -8.14
C PHE A 139 -3.77 -7.26 -8.40
N SER A 140 -2.44 -7.25 -8.25
CA SER A 140 -1.58 -8.40 -8.62
C SER A 140 -0.81 -9.03 -7.47
N ILE A 141 -0.71 -8.39 -6.31
CA ILE A 141 0.22 -8.76 -5.23
C ILE A 141 -0.50 -9.00 -3.89
#